data_AF-A0A954W1M5-F1
#
_entry.id   AF-A0A954W1M5-F1
#
_cell.length_a   1.000
_cell.length_b   1.000
_cell.length_c   1.000
_cell.angle_alpha   90.00
_cell.angle_beta   90.00
_cell.angle_gamma   90.00
#
_symmetry.space_group_name_H-M   'P 1'
#
loop_
_entity.id
_entity.type
_entity.pdbx_description
1 polymer ?
#
loop_
_entity_poly.entity_id
_entity_poly.type
_entity_poly.pdbx_seq_one_letter_code
_entity_poly.pdbx_strand_id
1 'polypeptide(L)' 'MQLRHMIVSHHGKLEFGSPKVPMTLEAIALHFLDDLDAKLFSFDQIIREDVNTDSAWTSFQPILSRKIYKGSS' A
#
# COMPACT_ATOMS: atom_id res chain seq x y z
N MET A 1 19.01 9.21 -18.40
CA MET A 1 17.58 9.12 -18.78
C MET A 1 16.81 8.01 -18.06
N GLN A 2 17.31 7.41 -16.97
CA GLN A 2 16.58 6.35 -16.24
C GLN A 2 15.67 6.92 -15.14
N LEU A 3 16.13 7.94 -14.38
CA LEU A 3 15.37 8.50 -13.26
C LEU A 3 14.05 9.19 -13.70
N ARG A 4 14.09 10.00 -14.77
CA ARG A 4 12.87 10.63 -15.35
C ARG A 4 11.89 9.60 -15.91
N HIS A 5 12.38 8.47 -16.43
CA HIS A 5 11.50 7.40 -16.90
C HIS A 5 10.83 6.68 -15.73
N MET A 6 11.58 6.44 -14.63
CA MET A 6 11.02 5.84 -13.41
C MET A 6 9.96 6.72 -12.74
N ILE A 7 10.19 8.04 -12.66
CA ILE A 7 9.21 8.98 -12.06
C ILE A 7 7.93 9.09 -12.92
N VAL A 8 8.07 9.15 -14.24
CA VAL A 8 6.92 9.29 -15.15
C VAL A 8 6.16 7.96 -15.32
N SER A 9 6.83 6.82 -15.15
CA SER A 9 6.22 5.49 -15.29
C SER A 9 5.70 4.87 -13.99
N HIS A 10 6.05 5.41 -12.81
CA HIS A 10 5.50 4.95 -11.52
C HIS A 10 4.01 5.28 -11.39
N HIS A 11 3.53 6.37 -12.02
CA HIS A 11 2.21 6.89 -11.71
C HIS A 11 1.01 6.06 -12.15
N GLY A 12 1.15 4.76 -12.45
CA GLY A 12 0.03 3.84 -12.42
C GLY A 12 -0.29 2.92 -13.58
N LYS A 13 -1.59 2.90 -13.83
CA LYS A 13 -2.30 1.96 -14.68
C LYS A 13 -3.03 2.78 -15.72
N LEU A 14 -3.48 2.12 -16.78
CA LEU A 14 -4.48 2.64 -17.71
C LEU A 14 -5.79 3.11 -17.02
N GLU A 15 -5.96 2.89 -15.71
CA GLU A 15 -7.04 3.47 -14.90
C GLU A 15 -6.55 4.33 -13.71
N PHE A 16 -5.24 4.41 -13.45
CA PHE A 16 -4.67 5.08 -12.27
C PHE A 16 -3.40 5.91 -12.54
N GLY A 17 -3.07 6.25 -13.80
CA GLY A 17 -2.20 7.39 -14.11
C GLY A 17 -0.77 7.17 -14.63
N SER A 18 -0.30 5.94 -14.96
CA SER A 18 1.01 5.79 -15.64
C SER A 18 0.78 5.41 -17.08
N PRO A 19 1.46 6.13 -17.99
CA PRO A 19 1.30 5.95 -19.41
C PRO A 19 1.92 4.64 -19.93
N LYS A 20 2.63 3.83 -19.12
CA LYS A 20 3.26 2.58 -19.58
C LYS A 20 3.37 1.50 -18.49
N VAL A 21 3.09 0.26 -18.88
CA VAL A 21 3.37 -0.93 -18.06
C VAL A 21 4.87 -1.03 -17.75
N PRO A 22 5.28 -1.56 -16.57
CA PRO A 22 6.68 -1.80 -16.26
C PRO A 22 7.35 -2.69 -17.32
N MET A 23 8.46 -2.27 -17.90
CA MET A 23 9.17 -2.99 -18.99
C MET A 23 10.57 -3.48 -18.60
N THR A 24 10.98 -3.29 -17.34
CA THR A 24 12.27 -3.78 -16.81
C THR A 24 12.08 -4.48 -15.47
N LEU A 25 13.08 -5.27 -15.05
CA LEU A 25 13.06 -5.96 -13.75
C LEU A 25 12.96 -4.96 -12.59
N GLU A 26 13.69 -3.85 -12.66
CA GLU A 26 13.69 -2.78 -11.66
C GLU A 26 12.33 -2.08 -11.62
N ALA A 27 11.71 -1.83 -12.77
CA ALA A 27 10.40 -1.19 -12.84
C ALA A 27 9.28 -2.08 -12.25
N ILE A 28 9.36 -3.40 -12.47
CA ILE A 28 8.42 -4.36 -11.87
C ILE A 28 8.63 -4.42 -10.35
N ALA A 29 9.89 -4.50 -9.91
CA ALA A 29 10.22 -4.51 -8.48
C ALA A 29 9.73 -3.23 -7.78
N LEU A 30 9.99 -2.06 -8.37
CA LEU A 30 9.53 -0.77 -7.84
C LEU A 30 8.00 -0.71 -7.76
N HIS A 31 7.29 -1.14 -8.80
CA HIS A 31 5.83 -1.18 -8.79
C HIS A 31 5.26 -2.00 -7.63
N PHE A 32 5.83 -3.18 -7.36
CA PHE A 32 5.39 -4.01 -6.24
C PHE A 32 5.78 -3.44 -4.88
N LEU A 33 6.93 -2.78 -4.78
CA LEU A 33 7.35 -2.10 -3.55
C LEU A 33 6.42 -0.93 -3.22
N ASP A 34 6.04 -0.12 -4.21
CA ASP A 34 5.12 1.00 -4.01
C ASP A 34 3.71 0.53 -3.62
N ASP A 35 3.19 -0.53 -4.26
CA ASP A 35 1.89 -1.12 -3.91
C ASP A 35 1.91 -1.74 -2.50
N LEU A 36 3.02 -2.37 -2.12
CA LEU A 36 3.21 -2.89 -0.77
C LEU A 36 3.26 -1.76 0.26
N ASP A 37 4.02 -0.70 0.00
CA ASP A 37 4.15 0.46 0.89
C ASP A 37 2.79 1.12 1.16
N ALA A 38 2.00 1.36 0.10
CA ALA A 38 0.66 1.92 0.22
C ALA A 38 -0.29 1.05 1.08
N LYS A 39 -0.21 -0.28 0.94
CA LYS A 39 -0.98 -1.22 1.76
C LYS A 39 -0.52 -1.23 3.21
N LEU A 40 0.79 -1.21 3.46
CA LEU A 40 1.34 -1.16 4.82
C LEU A 40 0.94 0.14 5.52
N PHE A 41 1.03 1.27 4.84
CA PHE A 41 0.58 2.56 5.36
C PHE A 41 -0.91 2.53 5.74
N SER A 42 -1.75 1.97 4.87
CA SER A 42 -3.19 1.83 5.15
C SER A 42 -3.45 0.97 6.40
N PHE A 43 -2.71 -0.12 6.58
CA PHE A 43 -2.83 -0.98 7.76
C PHE A 43 -2.37 -0.27 9.03
N ASP A 44 -1.23 0.44 8.99
CA ASP A 44 -0.70 1.20 10.12
C ASP A 44 -1.67 2.32 10.54
N GLN A 45 -2.23 3.06 9.58
CA GLN A 45 -3.21 4.11 9.85
C GLN A 45 -4.46 3.54 10.53
N ILE A 46 -5.01 2.43 10.02
CA ILE A 46 -6.17 1.77 10.63
C ILE A 46 -5.86 1.34 12.07
N ILE A 47 -4.67 0.79 12.33
CA ILE A 47 -4.27 0.37 13.67
C ILE A 47 -4.18 1.56 14.62
N ARG A 48 -3.60 2.68 14.18
CA ARG A 48 -3.41 3.90 14.99
C ARG A 48 -4.71 4.63 15.30
N GLU A 49 -5.64 4.62 14.36
CA GLU A 49 -6.92 5.32 14.48
C GLU A 49 -8.00 4.46 15.17
N ASP A 50 -7.74 3.16 15.39
CA ASP A 50 -8.69 2.28 16.05
C ASP A 50 -8.90 2.66 17.52
N VAL A 51 -10.12 3.06 17.84
CA VAL A 51 -10.53 3.52 19.17
C VAL A 51 -10.53 2.43 20.25
N ASN A 52 -10.44 1.15 19.86
CA ASN A 52 -10.54 0.02 20.79
C ASN A 52 -9.18 -0.33 21.39
N THR A 53 -8.63 0.52 22.26
CA THR A 53 -7.29 0.32 22.85
C THR A 53 -7.18 -0.90 23.78
N ASP A 54 -8.30 -1.40 24.31
CA ASP A 54 -8.34 -2.53 25.26
C ASP A 54 -8.24 -3.91 24.59
N SER A 55 -8.20 -3.95 23.26
CA SER A 55 -8.11 -5.18 22.47
C SER A 55 -6.82 -5.22 21.65
N ALA A 56 -6.19 -6.38 21.57
CA ALA A 56 -5.06 -6.65 20.67
C ALA A 56 -5.45 -6.68 19.18
N TRP A 57 -6.75 -6.51 18.88
CA TRP A 57 -7.31 -6.49 17.53
C TRP A 57 -8.11 -5.21 17.31
N THR A 58 -8.07 -4.69 16.07
CA THR A 58 -8.97 -3.61 15.64
C THR A 58 -10.43 -4.06 15.62
N SER A 59 -11.32 -3.09 15.51
CA SER A 59 -12.69 -3.32 15.03
C SER A 59 -12.69 -3.97 13.65
N PHE A 60 -13.79 -4.63 13.29
CA PHE A 60 -13.93 -5.24 11.96
C PHE A 60 -13.89 -4.15 10.89
N GLN A 61 -13.00 -4.28 9.92
CA GLN A 61 -12.83 -3.34 8.82
C GLN A 61 -13.58 -3.86 7.59
N PRO A 62 -14.74 -3.27 7.20
CA PRO A 62 -15.55 -3.77 6.10
C PRO A 62 -14.79 -3.79 4.77
N ILE A 63 -13.98 -2.75 4.52
CA ILE A 63 -13.21 -2.62 3.28
C ILE A 63 -12.15 -3.72 3.12
N LEU A 64 -11.66 -4.30 4.22
CA LEU A 64 -10.69 -5.40 4.21
C LEU A 64 -11.33 -6.76 4.56
N SER A 65 -12.62 -6.74 4.91
CA SER A 65 -13.40 -7.90 5.39
C SER A 65 -12.68 -8.71 6.48
N ARG A 66 -11.95 -8.04 7.38
CA ARG A 66 -11.15 -8.66 8.44
C ARG A 66 -10.94 -7.72 9.63
N LYS A 67 -10.46 -8.28 10.74
CA LYS A 67 -9.83 -7.51 11.83
C LYS A 67 -8.32 -7.51 11.63
N ILE A 68 -7.65 -6.44 12.06
CA ILE A 68 -6.20 -6.33 12.00
C ILE A 68 -5.64 -6.55 13.41
N TYR A 69 -4.56 -7.32 13.50
CA TYR A 69 -3.85 -7.52 14.76
C TYR A 69 -2.95 -6.31 15.03
N LYS A 70 -3.04 -5.76 16.24
CA LYS A 70 -2.29 -4.56 16.65
C LYS A 70 -0.99 -4.88 17.38
N GLY A 71 -0.77 -6.13 17.75
CA GLY A 71 0.25 -6.52 18.73
C GLY A 71 -0.36 -6.67 20.12
N SER A 72 0.30 -7.45 20.97
CA SER A 72 0.00 -7.50 22.40
C SER A 72 0.42 -6.18 23.04
N SER A 73 -0.54 -5.51 23.68
CA SER A 73 -0.31 -4.33 24.53
C SER A 73 0.74 -4.57 25.60
#